data_AF-A0A095SYU6-F1
#
_entry.id   AF-A0A095SYU6-F1
#
_cell.length_a   1.000
_cell.length_b   1.000
_cell.length_c   1.000
_cell.angle_alpha   90.00
_cell.angle_beta   90.00
_cell.angle_gamma   90.00
#
_symmetry.space_group_name_H-M   'P 1'
#
loop_
_entity.id
_entity.type
_entity.pdbx_description
1 polymer ?
#
loop_
_entity_poly.entity_id
_entity_poly.type
_entity_poly.pdbx_seq_one_letter_code
_entity_poly.pdbx_strand_id
1 'polypeptide(L)'
;MYKIFKYIPIILLIINFILFLSQFKKENRTYKIYTVYLGLIVLIEVSSRVLIANGYQNLMLSHLYFTGQFVMLSLFYLQLLKENYQKQIIKFNLIIIPLLLLVNFSIFPSQLHEFSMVEILLTSVTIISYSTFHFYNMLSNKKDFYLINCGILIYLFGSTVTFLPRNLHVIYGKSFTIILTILNILLYIVYLVFIFLEWRQIKTRSKG
;
A
#
# COMPACT_ATOMS: atom_id res chain seq x y z
N MET A 1 -6.31 9.83 24.27
CA MET A 1 -7.00 9.21 23.10
C MET A 1 -6.13 9.10 21.84
N TYR A 2 -5.59 10.19 21.28
CA TYR A 2 -4.80 10.16 20.03
C TYR A 2 -3.60 9.19 20.01
N LYS A 3 -2.90 9.02 21.15
CA LYS A 3 -1.74 8.10 21.24
C LYS A 3 -2.12 6.63 21.05
N ILE A 4 -3.24 6.17 21.61
CA ILE A 4 -3.70 4.78 21.49
C ILE A 4 -4.15 4.49 20.06
N PHE A 5 -4.82 5.45 19.43
CA PHE A 5 -5.35 5.33 18.06
C PHE A 5 -4.27 5.03 17.01
N LYS A 6 -3.01 5.43 17.25
CA LYS A 6 -1.87 5.14 16.37
C LYS A 6 -1.39 3.69 16.39
N TYR A 7 -1.77 2.89 17.39
CA TYR A 7 -1.36 1.49 17.50
C TYR A 7 -2.37 0.52 16.89
N ILE A 8 -3.62 0.94 16.71
CA ILE A 8 -4.67 0.12 16.11
C ILE A 8 -4.27 -0.41 14.72
N PRO A 9 -3.75 0.41 13.79
CA PRO A 9 -3.45 -0.09 12.45
C PRO A 9 -2.31 -1.11 12.42
N ILE A 10 -1.26 -0.93 13.23
CA ILE A 10 -0.16 -1.91 13.27
C ILE A 10 -0.61 -3.24 13.88
N ILE A 11 -1.46 -3.22 14.91
CA ILE A 11 -2.03 -4.44 15.48
C ILE A 11 -2.88 -5.17 14.43
N LEU A 12 -3.78 -4.45 13.75
CA LEU A 12 -4.62 -5.02 12.69
C LEU A 12 -3.80 -5.54 11.50
N LEU A 13 -2.73 -4.84 11.13
CA LEU A 13 -1.80 -5.27 10.07
C LEU A 13 -1.10 -6.58 10.45
N ILE A 14 -0.56 -6.68 11.66
CA ILE A 14 0.10 -7.90 12.15
C ILE A 14 -0.89 -9.07 12.20
N ILE A 15 -2.12 -8.84 12.68
CA ILE A 15 -3.18 -9.86 12.68
C ILE A 15 -3.45 -10.33 11.25
N ASN A 16 -3.68 -9.40 10.31
CA ASN A 16 -3.91 -9.76 8.90
C ASN A 16 -2.73 -10.54 8.31
N PHE A 17 -1.50 -10.12 8.59
CA PHE A 17 -0.31 -10.82 8.11
C PHE A 17 -0.24 -12.25 8.65
N ILE A 18 -0.44 -12.47 9.95
CA ILE A 18 -0.44 -13.82 10.55
C ILE A 18 -1.56 -14.68 9.95
N LEU A 19 -2.74 -14.11 9.76
CA LEU A 19 -3.87 -14.80 9.14
C LEU A 19 -3.54 -15.24 7.70
N PHE A 20 -2.95 -14.35 6.90
CA PHE A 20 -2.48 -14.68 5.55
C PHE A 20 -1.34 -15.70 5.55
N LEU A 21 -0.42 -15.61 6.51
CA LEU A 21 0.68 -16.56 6.65
C LEU A 21 0.18 -17.98 6.95
N SER A 22 -0.90 -18.11 7.74
CA SER A 22 -1.46 -19.41 8.14
C SER A 22 -1.95 -20.28 6.97
N GLN A 23 -2.27 -19.69 5.82
CA GLN A 23 -2.71 -20.42 4.61
C GLN A 23 -1.68 -20.36 3.47
N PHE A 24 -0.51 -19.76 3.71
CA PHE A 24 0.49 -19.48 2.68
C PHE A 24 0.86 -20.70 1.82
N LYS A 25 1.05 -21.88 2.42
CA LYS A 25 1.45 -23.08 1.68
C LYS A 25 0.33 -23.65 0.80
N LYS A 26 -0.93 -23.46 1.20
CA LYS A 26 -2.12 -24.09 0.59
C LYS A 26 -2.67 -23.29 -0.58
N GLU A 27 -2.43 -21.98 -0.58
CA GLU A 27 -3.04 -21.05 -1.52
C GLU A 27 -2.20 -20.81 -2.79
N ASN A 28 -2.84 -20.16 -3.77
CA ASN A 28 -2.27 -19.89 -5.08
C ASN A 28 -1.14 -18.83 -5.04
N ARG A 29 -0.49 -18.62 -6.20
CA ARG A 29 0.63 -17.67 -6.33
C ARG A 29 0.23 -16.22 -6.00
N THR A 30 -0.97 -15.79 -6.41
CA THR A 30 -1.49 -14.44 -6.15
C THR A 30 -1.62 -14.17 -4.65
N TYR A 31 -2.18 -15.13 -3.91
CA TYR A 31 -2.27 -15.07 -2.46
C TYR A 31 -0.89 -14.95 -1.81
N LYS A 32 0.06 -15.80 -2.22
CA LYS A 32 1.43 -15.78 -1.70
C LYS A 32 2.11 -14.44 -1.90
N ILE A 33 2.00 -13.84 -3.09
CA ILE A 33 2.54 -12.51 -3.37
C ILE A 33 1.94 -11.47 -2.42
N TYR A 34 0.61 -11.51 -2.22
CA TYR A 34 -0.06 -10.58 -1.31
C TYR A 34 0.35 -10.80 0.16
N THR A 35 0.59 -12.04 0.59
CA THR A 35 1.12 -12.32 1.93
C THR A 35 2.52 -11.73 2.11
N VAL A 36 3.41 -11.87 1.12
CA VAL A 36 4.76 -11.27 1.18
C VAL A 36 4.66 -9.74 1.19
N TYR A 37 3.71 -9.16 0.45
CA TYR A 37 3.41 -7.72 0.52
C TYR A 37 3.04 -7.28 1.94
N LEU A 38 2.11 -7.97 2.61
CA LEU A 38 1.76 -7.67 4.01
C LEU A 38 2.98 -7.77 4.92
N GLY A 39 3.83 -8.79 4.73
CA GLY A 39 5.08 -8.95 5.48
C GLY A 39 6.04 -7.79 5.30
N LEU A 40 6.22 -7.31 4.06
CA LEU A 40 7.03 -6.13 3.75
C LEU A 40 6.50 -4.88 4.48
N ILE A 41 5.18 -4.68 4.49
CA ILE A 41 4.57 -3.53 5.19
C ILE A 41 4.72 -3.65 6.72
N VAL A 42 4.59 -4.86 7.29
CA VAL A 42 4.86 -5.11 8.71
C VAL A 42 6.30 -4.73 9.06
N LEU A 43 7.27 -5.18 8.26
CA LEU A 43 8.68 -4.88 8.49
C LEU A 43 8.94 -3.38 8.47
N ILE A 44 8.44 -2.66 7.47
CA ILE A 44 8.64 -1.20 7.35
C ILE A 44 8.01 -0.45 8.54
N GLU A 45 6.81 -0.84 8.97
CA GLU A 45 6.13 -0.22 10.11
C GLU A 45 6.85 -0.47 11.44
N VAL A 46 7.30 -1.70 11.67
CA VAL A 46 8.08 -2.05 12.87
C VAL A 46 9.41 -1.30 12.88
N SER A 47 10.16 -1.32 11.77
CA SER A 47 11.42 -0.59 11.62
C SER A 47 11.23 0.91 11.85
N SER A 48 10.16 1.50 11.31
CA SER A 48 9.84 2.92 11.49
C SER A 48 9.65 3.28 12.96
N ARG A 49 8.96 2.42 13.72
CA ARG A 49 8.72 2.65 15.15
C ARG A 49 9.97 2.46 15.99
N VAL A 50 10.81 1.49 15.64
CA VAL A 50 12.12 1.30 16.29
C VAL A 50 13.01 2.53 16.08
N LEU A 51 13.07 3.08 14.87
CA LEU A 51 13.83 4.31 14.60
C LEU A 51 13.29 5.49 15.42
N ILE A 52 11.98 5.71 15.41
CA ILE A 52 11.35 6.80 16.18
C ILE A 52 11.60 6.65 17.68
N ALA A 53 11.53 5.42 18.23
CA ALA A 53 11.78 5.16 19.64
C ALA A 53 13.23 5.48 20.05
N ASN A 54 14.18 5.33 19.12
CA ASN A 54 15.58 5.67 19.30
C ASN A 54 15.92 7.13 18.93
N GLY A 55 14.93 7.97 18.62
CA GLY A 55 15.11 9.38 18.30
C GLY A 55 15.52 9.68 16.85
N TYR A 56 15.53 8.68 15.97
CA TYR A 56 15.85 8.87 14.55
C TYR A 56 14.60 9.24 13.72
N GLN A 57 14.81 10.03 12.67
CA GLN A 57 13.79 10.30 11.66
C GLN A 57 13.53 9.03 10.83
N ASN A 58 12.27 8.80 10.44
CA ASN A 58 11.86 7.63 9.65
C ASN A 58 11.42 8.00 8.22
N LEU A 59 11.67 9.24 7.77
CA LEU A 59 11.27 9.72 6.45
C LEU A 59 11.82 8.84 5.32
N MET A 60 13.08 8.38 5.45
CA MET A 60 13.69 7.50 4.46
C MET A 60 12.96 6.15 4.31
N LEU A 61 12.35 5.64 5.38
CA LEU A 61 11.52 4.42 5.32
C LEU A 61 10.19 4.65 4.59
N SER A 62 9.73 5.90 4.48
CA SER A 62 8.52 6.21 3.70
C SER A 62 8.75 6.00 2.19
N HIS A 63 9.95 6.27 1.67
CA HIS A 63 10.31 5.93 0.28
C HIS A 63 10.30 4.42 0.04
N LEU A 64 10.85 3.65 1.00
CA LEU A 64 10.75 2.19 0.95
C LEU A 64 9.29 1.70 1.04
N TYR A 65 8.45 2.40 1.80
CA TYR A 65 7.01 2.11 1.86
C TYR A 65 6.35 2.31 0.50
N PHE A 66 6.46 3.50 -0.12
CA PHE A 66 5.78 3.81 -1.38
C PHE A 66 6.32 2.97 -2.54
N THR A 67 7.65 2.92 -2.70
CA THR A 67 8.28 2.13 -3.76
C THR A 67 8.07 0.62 -3.54
N GLY A 68 8.19 0.13 -2.31
CA GLY A 68 7.94 -1.28 -1.99
C GLY A 68 6.49 -1.69 -2.20
N GLN A 69 5.54 -0.84 -1.78
CA GLN A 69 4.11 -1.01 -2.05
C GLN A 69 3.84 -1.06 -3.55
N PHE A 70 4.43 -0.15 -4.33
CA PHE A 70 4.32 -0.14 -5.79
C PHE A 70 4.80 -1.44 -6.42
N VAL A 71 6.02 -1.90 -6.10
CA VAL A 71 6.58 -3.12 -6.69
C VAL A 71 5.71 -4.32 -6.33
N MET A 72 5.36 -4.49 -5.06
CA MET A 72 4.63 -5.67 -4.59
C MET A 72 3.19 -5.71 -5.11
N LEU A 73 2.49 -4.58 -5.12
CA LEU A 73 1.14 -4.52 -5.68
C LEU A 73 1.16 -4.64 -7.21
N SER A 74 2.19 -4.14 -7.90
CA SER A 74 2.36 -4.40 -9.33
C SER A 74 2.50 -5.89 -9.63
N LEU A 75 3.31 -6.61 -8.85
CA LEU A 75 3.44 -8.08 -8.99
C LEU A 75 2.13 -8.81 -8.67
N PHE A 76 1.37 -8.33 -7.70
CA PHE A 76 0.04 -8.85 -7.38
C PHE A 76 -0.94 -8.67 -8.54
N TYR A 77 -1.04 -7.46 -9.10
CA TYR A 77 -1.90 -7.20 -10.26
C TYR A 77 -1.42 -7.91 -11.53
N LEU A 78 -0.11 -8.12 -11.71
CA LEU A 78 0.41 -8.88 -12.84
C LEU A 78 -0.14 -10.32 -12.89
N GLN A 79 -0.42 -10.90 -11.71
CA GLN A 79 -1.06 -12.23 -11.61
C GLN A 79 -2.58 -12.18 -11.72
N LEU A 80 -3.22 -11.10 -11.26
CA LEU A 80 -4.69 -10.96 -11.28
C LEU A 80 -5.24 -10.60 -12.65
N LEU A 81 -4.59 -9.67 -13.36
CA LEU A 81 -5.09 -9.18 -14.63
C LEU A 81 -5.01 -10.29 -15.68
N LYS A 82 -5.97 -10.32 -16.61
CA LYS A 82 -6.08 -11.38 -17.61
C LYS A 82 -5.56 -10.94 -18.97
N GLU A 83 -5.91 -9.71 -19.35
CA GLU A 83 -5.57 -9.15 -20.64
C GLU A 83 -4.07 -8.92 -20.81
N ASN A 84 -3.53 -9.31 -21.96
CA ASN A 84 -2.10 -9.23 -22.24
C ASN A 84 -1.59 -7.78 -22.25
N TYR A 85 -2.36 -6.85 -22.81
CA TYR A 85 -1.97 -5.43 -22.85
C TYR A 85 -1.84 -4.84 -21.43
N GLN A 86 -2.77 -5.18 -20.51
CA GLN A 86 -2.72 -4.73 -19.13
C GLN A 86 -1.45 -5.25 -18.42
N LYS A 87 -1.10 -6.52 -18.65
CA LYS A 87 0.14 -7.11 -18.12
C LYS A 87 1.39 -6.46 -18.69
N GLN A 88 1.40 -6.11 -19.97
CA GLN A 88 2.52 -5.40 -20.60
C GLN A 88 2.71 -4.02 -19.98
N ILE A 89 1.63 -3.26 -19.74
CA ILE A 89 1.66 -1.98 -19.04
C ILE A 89 2.31 -2.16 -17.65
N ILE A 90 1.89 -3.17 -16.88
CA ILE A 90 2.49 -3.43 -15.56
C ILE A 90 3.99 -3.72 -15.65
N LYS A 91 4.41 -4.59 -16.59
CA LYS A 91 5.83 -4.94 -16.76
C LYS A 91 6.68 -3.75 -17.15
N PHE A 92 6.18 -2.90 -18.05
CA PHE A 92 6.84 -1.66 -18.44
C PHE A 92 6.98 -0.72 -17.24
N ASN A 93 5.89 -0.50 -16.52
CA ASN A 93 5.85 0.37 -15.35
C ASN A 93 6.76 -0.12 -14.21
N LEU A 94 6.85 -1.43 -13.99
CA LEU A 94 7.75 -2.05 -13.01
C LEU A 94 9.23 -1.71 -13.23
N ILE A 95 9.62 -1.37 -14.47
CA ILE A 95 10.98 -1.00 -14.82
C ILE A 95 11.12 0.53 -14.85
N ILE A 96 10.22 1.22 -15.56
CA ILE A 96 10.36 2.66 -15.82
C ILE A 96 10.16 3.51 -14.55
N ILE A 97 9.22 3.16 -13.67
CA ILE A 97 8.91 3.96 -12.49
C ILE A 97 10.08 3.97 -11.51
N PRO A 98 10.66 2.82 -11.10
CA PRO A 98 11.85 2.82 -10.26
C PRO A 98 13.04 3.57 -10.89
N LEU A 99 13.25 3.44 -12.20
CA LEU A 99 14.29 4.19 -12.92
C LEU A 99 14.06 5.71 -12.82
N LEU A 100 12.84 6.17 -13.07
CA LEU A 100 12.49 7.59 -12.96
C LEU A 100 12.70 8.12 -11.54
N LEU A 101 12.34 7.33 -10.52
CA LEU A 101 12.55 7.72 -9.12
C LEU A 101 14.04 7.76 -8.75
N LEU A 102 14.84 6.79 -9.21
CA LEU A 102 16.29 6.79 -9.01
C LEU A 102 16.95 8.03 -9.64
N VAL A 103 16.57 8.37 -10.88
CA VAL A 103 17.06 9.59 -11.55
C VAL A 103 16.62 10.83 -10.76
N ASN A 104 15.35 10.90 -10.35
CA ASN A 104 14.82 12.03 -9.60
C ASN A 104 15.58 12.25 -8.27
N PHE A 105 15.82 11.19 -7.48
CA PHE A 105 16.58 11.30 -6.23
C PHE A 105 18.08 11.55 -6.45
N SER A 106 18.63 11.18 -7.61
CA SER A 106 20.02 11.50 -7.95
C SER A 106 20.20 12.98 -8.28
N ILE A 107 19.20 13.59 -8.93
CA ILE A 107 19.21 15.03 -9.27
C ILE A 107 18.82 15.89 -8.06
N PHE A 108 17.87 15.42 -7.24
CA PHE A 108 17.37 16.13 -6.06
C PHE A 108 17.49 15.29 -4.77
N PRO A 109 18.72 15.08 -4.24
CA PRO A 109 18.93 14.25 -3.06
C PRO A 109 18.22 14.74 -1.79
N SER A 110 17.95 16.04 -1.68
CA SER A 110 17.20 16.62 -0.56
C SER A 110 15.79 16.02 -0.42
N GLN A 111 15.20 15.53 -1.50
CA GLN A 111 13.88 14.89 -1.49
C GLN A 111 13.87 13.54 -0.77
N LEU A 112 15.03 12.95 -0.44
CA LEU A 112 15.12 11.74 0.40
C LEU A 112 14.80 12.00 1.89
N HIS A 113 14.81 13.28 2.29
CA HIS A 113 14.51 13.71 3.65
C HIS A 113 13.11 14.32 3.79
N GLU A 114 12.29 14.27 2.73
CA GLU A 114 10.94 14.83 2.68
C GLU A 114 9.97 13.86 2.00
N PHE A 115 8.67 14.12 2.10
CA PHE A 115 7.69 13.37 1.29
C PHE A 115 7.79 13.80 -0.17
N SER A 116 8.33 12.92 -1.02
CA SER A 116 8.42 13.14 -2.47
C SER A 116 7.03 13.09 -3.10
N MET A 117 6.49 14.25 -3.49
CA MET A 117 5.19 14.32 -4.15
C MET A 117 5.16 13.53 -5.46
N VAL A 118 6.27 13.57 -6.22
CA VAL A 118 6.42 12.83 -7.48
C VAL A 118 6.34 11.34 -7.24
N GLU A 119 7.07 10.82 -6.25
CA GLU A 119 7.01 9.40 -5.90
C GLU A 119 5.61 8.97 -5.51
N ILE A 120 5.00 9.71 -4.58
CA ILE A 120 3.68 9.36 -4.02
C ILE A 120 2.63 9.35 -5.14
N LEU A 121 2.61 10.38 -6.00
CA LEU A 121 1.68 10.44 -7.14
C LEU A 121 1.92 9.34 -8.15
N LEU A 122 3.16 9.19 -8.62
CA LEU A 122 3.52 8.27 -9.70
C LEU A 122 3.21 6.83 -9.29
N THR A 123 3.58 6.44 -8.07
CA THR A 123 3.32 5.10 -7.55
C THR A 123 1.83 4.85 -7.30
N SER A 124 1.12 5.78 -6.65
CA SER A 124 -0.28 5.57 -6.27
C SER A 124 -1.22 5.58 -7.47
N VAL A 125 -1.09 6.55 -8.39
CA VAL A 125 -1.92 6.65 -9.61
C VAL A 125 -1.74 5.41 -10.47
N THR A 126 -0.51 4.90 -10.56
CA THR A 126 -0.22 3.68 -11.32
C THR A 126 -0.95 2.47 -10.72
N ILE A 127 -0.86 2.25 -9.41
CA ILE A 127 -1.56 1.12 -8.77
C ILE A 127 -3.08 1.29 -8.84
N ILE A 128 -3.59 2.52 -8.69
CA ILE A 128 -5.00 2.86 -8.87
C ILE A 128 -5.46 2.43 -10.27
N SER A 129 -4.68 2.72 -11.32
CA SER A 129 -5.01 2.30 -12.69
C SER A 129 -5.11 0.78 -12.82
N TYR A 130 -4.23 0.02 -12.17
CA TYR A 130 -4.29 -1.45 -12.16
C TYR A 130 -5.51 -1.97 -11.42
N SER A 131 -5.87 -1.32 -10.30
CA SER A 131 -7.07 -1.65 -9.55
C SER A 131 -8.33 -1.43 -10.38
N THR A 132 -8.37 -0.36 -11.17
CA THR A 132 -9.46 -0.09 -12.12
C THR A 132 -9.50 -1.13 -13.24
N PHE A 133 -8.37 -1.52 -13.82
CA PHE A 133 -8.32 -2.63 -14.78
C PHE A 133 -8.87 -3.93 -14.20
N HIS A 134 -8.56 -4.22 -12.94
CA HIS A 134 -9.08 -5.42 -12.27
C HIS A 134 -10.59 -5.38 -12.12
N PHE A 135 -11.15 -4.23 -11.72
CA PHE A 135 -12.61 -4.06 -11.68
C PHE A 135 -13.25 -4.25 -13.05
N TYR A 136 -12.66 -3.69 -14.10
CA TYR A 136 -13.14 -3.88 -15.46
C TYR A 136 -13.16 -5.37 -15.85
N ASN A 137 -12.06 -6.10 -15.60
CA ASN A 137 -11.99 -7.53 -15.91
C ASN A 137 -13.03 -8.35 -15.14
N MET A 138 -13.37 -7.95 -13.91
CA MET A 138 -14.38 -8.61 -13.08
C MET A 138 -15.82 -8.43 -13.57
N LEU A 139 -16.10 -7.47 -14.45
CA LEU A 139 -17.44 -7.33 -15.05
C LEU A 139 -17.81 -8.58 -15.87
N SER A 140 -16.81 -9.22 -16.48
CA SER A 140 -16.99 -10.40 -17.33
C SER A 140 -16.52 -11.71 -16.67
N ASN A 141 -15.99 -11.66 -15.44
CA ASN A 141 -15.27 -12.79 -14.82
C ASN A 141 -15.58 -12.99 -13.33
N LYS A 142 -15.03 -14.07 -12.75
CA LYS A 142 -15.06 -14.33 -11.30
C LYS A 142 -14.44 -13.17 -10.52
N LYS A 143 -15.05 -12.87 -9.36
CA LYS A 143 -14.63 -11.82 -8.43
C LYS A 143 -13.49 -12.29 -7.52
N ASP A 144 -12.30 -12.44 -8.08
CA ASP A 144 -11.09 -12.85 -7.35
C ASP A 144 -10.42 -11.65 -6.63
N PHE A 145 -10.22 -11.72 -5.31
CA PHE A 145 -9.60 -10.65 -4.51
C PHE A 145 -10.36 -9.31 -4.57
N TYR A 146 -11.70 -9.36 -4.64
CA TYR A 146 -12.55 -8.18 -4.81
C TYR A 146 -12.45 -7.18 -3.66
N LEU A 147 -12.56 -7.63 -2.40
CA LEU A 147 -12.52 -6.75 -1.24
C LEU A 147 -11.14 -6.16 -1.05
N ILE A 148 -10.08 -6.94 -1.28
CA ILE A 148 -8.71 -6.42 -1.32
C ILE A 148 -8.58 -5.31 -2.37
N ASN A 149 -9.11 -5.50 -3.58
CA ASN A 149 -9.08 -4.47 -4.63
C ASN A 149 -9.83 -3.19 -4.23
N CYS A 150 -11.02 -3.31 -3.62
CA CYS A 150 -11.76 -2.18 -3.07
C CYS A 150 -10.94 -1.42 -2.02
N GLY A 151 -10.34 -2.17 -1.08
CA GLY A 151 -9.51 -1.60 -0.03
C GLY A 151 -8.28 -0.87 -0.57
N ILE A 152 -7.58 -1.45 -1.55
CA ILE A 152 -6.45 -0.81 -2.24
C ILE A 152 -6.90 0.51 -2.88
N LEU A 153 -7.98 0.50 -3.66
CA LEU A 153 -8.44 1.69 -4.37
C LEU A 153 -8.84 2.81 -3.41
N ILE A 154 -9.66 2.50 -2.40
CA ILE A 154 -10.11 3.49 -1.40
C ILE A 154 -8.92 4.06 -0.63
N TYR A 155 -8.01 3.20 -0.18
CA TYR A 155 -6.84 3.64 0.59
C TYR A 155 -5.88 4.47 -0.25
N LEU A 156 -5.53 4.04 -1.46
CA LEU A 156 -4.56 4.77 -2.28
C LEU A 156 -5.08 6.13 -2.73
N PHE A 157 -6.35 6.22 -3.15
CA PHE A 157 -6.96 7.51 -3.46
C PHE A 157 -6.95 8.43 -2.23
N GLY A 158 -7.51 7.97 -1.11
CA GLY A 158 -7.61 8.78 0.09
C GLY A 158 -6.25 9.16 0.68
N SER A 159 -5.33 8.20 0.76
CA SER A 159 -4.00 8.44 1.32
C SER A 159 -3.20 9.44 0.46
N THR A 160 -3.28 9.35 -0.86
CA THR A 160 -2.65 10.34 -1.77
C THR A 160 -3.14 11.75 -1.46
N VAL A 161 -4.46 11.93 -1.30
CA VAL A 161 -5.05 13.23 -0.91
C VAL A 161 -4.54 13.69 0.46
N THR A 162 -4.26 12.78 1.40
CA THR A 162 -3.70 13.16 2.72
C THR A 162 -2.20 13.45 2.71
N PHE A 163 -1.45 12.94 1.74
CA PHE A 163 0.01 13.08 1.68
C PHE A 163 0.45 14.28 0.85
N LEU A 164 -0.19 14.55 -0.29
CA LEU A 164 0.15 15.68 -1.17
C LEU A 164 0.23 17.03 -0.45
N PRO A 165 -0.76 17.44 0.37
CA PRO A 165 -0.71 18.75 1.02
C PRO A 165 0.19 18.76 2.27
N ARG A 166 0.86 17.66 2.64
CA ARG A 166 1.60 17.56 3.91
C ARG A 166 2.80 18.51 3.99
N ASN A 167 3.36 18.90 2.84
CA ASN A 167 4.43 19.89 2.78
C ASN A 167 3.92 21.32 3.06
N LEU A 168 2.60 21.56 3.04
CA LEU A 168 1.98 22.85 3.41
C LEU A 168 1.85 23.03 4.93
N HIS A 169 2.39 22.11 5.74
CA HIS A 169 2.38 22.20 7.21
C HIS A 169 2.97 23.53 7.73
N VAL A 170 3.97 24.08 7.05
CA VAL A 170 4.60 25.36 7.43
C VAL A 170 3.58 26.52 7.39
N ILE A 171 2.60 26.46 6.48
CA ILE A 171 1.60 27.50 6.27
C ILE A 171 0.40 27.32 7.22
N TYR A 172 -0.09 26.08 7.37
CA TYR A 172 -1.35 25.78 8.08
C TYR A 172 -1.14 25.25 9.52
N GLY A 173 0.10 25.13 9.96
CA GLY A 173 0.46 24.74 11.32
C GLY A 173 0.14 23.28 11.68
N LYS A 174 0.28 22.96 12.97
CA LYS A 174 0.25 21.58 13.50
C LYS A 174 -1.12 20.91 13.41
N SER A 175 -2.20 21.69 13.58
CA SER A 175 -3.57 21.17 13.55
C SER A 175 -3.92 20.56 12.19
N PHE A 176 -3.46 21.17 11.11
CA PHE A 176 -3.64 20.66 9.74
C PHE A 176 -3.01 19.27 9.56
N THR A 177 -1.75 19.12 9.97
CA THR A 177 -1.03 17.83 9.90
C THR A 177 -1.67 16.75 10.76
N ILE A 178 -2.24 17.11 11.92
CA ILE A 178 -2.98 16.16 12.78
C ILE A 178 -4.22 15.65 12.05
N ILE A 179 -5.01 16.52 11.43
CA ILE A 179 -6.23 16.13 10.69
C ILE A 179 -5.87 15.17 9.54
N LEU A 180 -4.89 15.53 8.71
CA LEU A 180 -4.43 14.66 7.61
C LEU A 180 -3.94 13.30 8.11
N THR A 181 -3.28 13.28 9.26
CA THR A 181 -2.80 12.04 9.89
C THR A 181 -3.95 11.18 10.42
N ILE A 182 -4.96 11.78 11.07
CA ILE A 182 -6.15 11.04 11.54
C ILE A 182 -6.91 10.45 10.37
N LEU A 183 -7.12 11.23 9.30
CA LEU A 183 -7.80 10.77 8.10
C LEU A 183 -7.05 9.59 7.44
N ASN A 184 -5.73 9.69 7.31
CA ASN A 184 -4.90 8.61 6.77
C ASN A 184 -4.99 7.33 7.62
N ILE A 185 -4.96 7.45 8.95
CA ILE A 185 -5.13 6.31 9.87
C ILE A 185 -6.49 5.65 9.67
N LEU A 186 -7.57 6.43 9.57
CA LEU A 186 -8.92 5.91 9.35
C LEU A 186 -9.02 5.15 8.01
N LEU A 187 -8.51 5.73 6.93
CA LEU A 187 -8.45 5.08 5.62
C LEU A 187 -7.67 3.76 5.67
N TYR A 188 -6.55 3.74 6.40
CA TYR A 188 -5.75 2.53 6.55
C TYR A 188 -6.46 1.45 7.36
N ILE A 189 -7.19 1.82 8.42
CA ILE A 189 -8.03 0.86 9.17
C ILE A 189 -9.11 0.27 8.26
N VAL A 190 -9.79 1.09 7.47
CA VAL A 190 -10.80 0.61 6.51
C VAL A 190 -10.18 -0.41 5.54
N TYR A 191 -8.99 -0.12 5.01
CA TYR A 191 -8.25 -1.07 4.17
C TYR A 191 -7.95 -2.38 4.87
N LEU A 192 -7.45 -2.35 6.11
CA LEU A 192 -7.16 -3.54 6.89
C LEU A 192 -8.41 -4.38 7.20
N VAL A 193 -9.58 -3.75 7.34
CA VAL A 193 -10.86 -4.46 7.47
C VAL A 193 -11.21 -5.18 6.16
N PHE A 194 -11.05 -4.54 5.00
CA PHE A 194 -11.26 -5.20 3.70
C PHE A 194 -10.35 -6.42 3.52
N ILE A 195 -9.08 -6.32 3.92
CA ILE A 195 -8.12 -7.43 3.88
C ILE A 195 -8.59 -8.60 4.74
N PHE A 196 -9.04 -8.32 5.97
CA PHE A 196 -9.53 -9.34 6.89
C PHE A 196 -10.77 -10.06 6.33
N LEU A 197 -11.71 -9.30 5.76
CA LEU A 197 -12.92 -9.86 5.18
C LEU A 197 -12.62 -10.73 3.96
N GLU A 198 -11.69 -10.32 3.08
CA GLU A 198 -11.25 -11.13 1.94
C GLU A 198 -10.62 -12.45 2.42
N TRP A 199 -9.72 -12.39 3.40
CA TRP A 199 -9.12 -13.60 3.98
C TRP A 199 -10.16 -14.57 4.50
N ARG A 200 -11.19 -14.06 5.20
CA ARG A 200 -12.28 -14.88 5.73
C ARG A 200 -13.03 -15.57 4.59
N GLN A 201 -13.31 -14.86 3.49
CA GLN A 201 -13.97 -15.43 2.31
C GLN A 201 -13.15 -16.55 1.67
N ILE A 202 -11.84 -16.32 1.47
CA ILE A 202 -10.91 -17.32 0.91
C ILE A 202 -10.88 -18.57 1.80
N LYS A 203 -10.74 -18.39 3.12
CA LYS A 203 -10.73 -19.49 4.08
C LYS A 203 -11.99 -20.36 4.02
N THR A 204 -13.17 -19.76 3.89
CA THR A 204 -14.43 -20.52 3.77
C THR A 204 -14.51 -21.28 2.46
N ARG A 205 -14.01 -20.73 1.35
CA ARG A 205 -13.98 -21.42 0.05
C ARG A 205 -13.03 -22.61 0.04
N SER A 206 -11.89 -22.53 0.74
CA SER A 206 -10.93 -23.65 0.83
C SER A 206 -11.43 -24.86 1.64
N LYS A 207 -12.54 -24.73 2.39
CA LYS A 207 -13.09 -25.81 3.24
C LYS A 207 -14.27 -26.57 2.63
N GLY A 208 -14.80 -26.10 1.49
CA GLY A 208 -15.86 -26.79 0.73
C GLY A 208 -15.27 -27.44 -0.50
#